data_AF-A0A960KCJ7-F1
#
_entry.id   AF-A0A960KCJ7-F1
#
_cell.length_a   1.000
_cell.length_b   1.000
_cell.length_c   1.000
_cell.angle_alpha   90.00
_cell.angle_beta   90.00
_cell.angle_gamma   90.00
#
_symmetry.space_group_name_H-M   'P 1'
#
loop_
_entity.id
_entity.type
_entity.pdbx_description
1 polymer ?
#
loop_
_entity_poly.entity_id
_entity_poly.type
_entity_poly.pdbx_seq_one_letter_code
_entity_poly.pdbx_strand_id
1 'polypeptide(L)'
;PEVAGFDLLNEPETSRPASELSAAYNDLLGDVIRSIRAAQAGAPFDTIVIVEPAIPSADVSRGLMIPDPAAAGVSTENVAAGVHNYAESIDGGLGLTIEGTNRLIAGITADLGIPNWGGEYGWWDTSAASLAEARRYAVDEDRYAWGGAWWQWRQSCGDPHHVQWSGGTVVAPADVSTHLNKLQCPDNTELGQTDEFLDILGRGYPRATPGTIDELRSDPATGYLKVKATVGVAGGELVVWTPTTADPEHQVNVHGLTDVVEHEVEGGRIITARVGAPGTYALWIGEPDEDLTATTTTGTLPSDSPAPEPPSAVPVAGDAGYTG
;
A
#
# COMPACT_ATOMS: atom_id res chain seq x y z
N PRO A 1 -17.30 -7.99 -7.34
CA PRO A 1 -16.88 -7.08 -6.24
C PRO A 1 -15.34 -6.88 -6.26
N GLU A 2 -14.74 -6.90 -7.46
CA GLU A 2 -13.28 -6.99 -7.64
C GLU A 2 -12.63 -5.64 -7.92
N VAL A 3 -13.43 -4.63 -8.29
CA VAL A 3 -12.97 -3.25 -8.42
C VAL A 3 -12.96 -2.63 -7.03
N ALA A 4 -11.77 -2.45 -6.45
CA ALA A 4 -11.60 -1.81 -5.15
C ALA A 4 -12.07 -0.35 -5.17
N GLY A 5 -11.71 0.39 -6.22
CA GLY A 5 -11.97 1.81 -6.30
C GLY A 5 -11.61 2.46 -7.64
N PHE A 6 -11.69 3.79 -7.64
CA PHE A 6 -11.26 4.65 -8.74
C PHE A 6 -10.20 5.62 -8.24
N ASP A 7 -9.01 5.60 -8.85
CA ASP A 7 -8.08 6.71 -8.77
C ASP A 7 -8.54 7.82 -9.72
N LEU A 8 -8.78 9.01 -9.18
CA LEU A 8 -9.45 10.07 -9.92
C LEU A 8 -8.53 10.78 -10.91
N LEU A 9 -7.27 10.97 -10.53
CA LEU A 9 -6.31 11.68 -11.35
C LEU A 9 -4.88 11.42 -10.87
N ASN A 10 -4.15 10.65 -11.67
CA ASN A 10 -2.73 10.42 -11.52
C ASN A 10 -1.92 11.72 -11.59
N GLU A 11 -1.07 11.93 -10.58
CA GLU A 11 -0.14 13.06 -10.45
C GLU A 11 -0.75 14.39 -10.92
N PRO A 12 -1.68 14.98 -10.15
CA PRO A 12 -2.36 16.19 -10.56
C PRO A 12 -1.39 17.32 -10.91
N GLU A 13 -1.82 18.20 -11.83
CA GLU A 13 -0.99 19.26 -12.41
C GLU A 13 -0.21 20.09 -11.38
N THR A 14 1.06 20.33 -11.66
CA THR A 14 1.98 21.12 -10.84
C THR A 14 2.64 22.26 -11.63
N SER A 15 2.19 22.57 -12.85
CA SER A 15 2.75 23.59 -13.74
C SER A 15 2.63 25.03 -13.21
N ARG A 16 1.76 25.25 -12.22
CA ARG A 16 1.50 26.55 -11.58
C ARG A 16 1.50 26.40 -10.04
N PRO A 17 1.64 27.51 -9.29
CA PRO A 17 1.58 27.46 -7.83
C PRO A 17 0.29 26.81 -7.32
N ALA A 18 0.38 26.03 -6.25
CA ALA A 18 -0.75 25.36 -5.60
C ALA A 18 -1.87 26.35 -5.22
N SER A 19 -1.51 27.58 -4.84
CA SER A 19 -2.49 28.65 -4.54
C SER A 19 -3.36 29.04 -5.74
N GLU A 20 -2.94 28.73 -6.98
CA GLU A 20 -3.69 28.98 -8.21
C GLU A 20 -4.48 27.75 -8.68
N LEU A 21 -4.06 26.54 -8.29
CA LEU A 21 -4.64 25.27 -8.76
C LEU A 21 -5.61 24.63 -7.76
N SER A 22 -5.45 24.88 -6.46
CA SER A 22 -6.19 24.19 -5.39
C SER A 22 -7.71 24.27 -5.53
N ALA A 23 -8.24 25.46 -5.87
CA ALA A 23 -9.68 25.63 -6.05
C ALA A 23 -10.21 24.80 -7.23
N ALA A 24 -9.52 24.83 -8.37
CA ALA A 24 -9.92 24.07 -9.55
C ALA A 24 -9.83 22.56 -9.33
N TYR A 25 -8.83 22.10 -8.57
CA TYR A 25 -8.71 20.69 -8.22
C TYR A 25 -9.82 20.25 -7.26
N ASN A 26 -10.14 21.04 -6.23
CA ASN A 26 -11.26 20.73 -5.34
C ASN A 26 -12.61 20.72 -6.07
N ASP A 27 -12.83 21.64 -7.01
CA ASP A 27 -14.03 21.62 -7.86
C ASP A 27 -14.11 20.34 -8.69
N LEU A 28 -13.00 19.93 -9.32
CA LEU A 28 -12.90 18.66 -10.05
C LEU A 28 -13.21 17.46 -9.16
N LEU A 29 -12.58 17.36 -7.99
CA LEU A 29 -12.83 16.28 -7.02
C LEU A 29 -14.31 16.23 -6.64
N GLY A 30 -14.90 17.37 -6.28
CA GLY A 30 -16.30 17.46 -5.88
C GLY A 30 -17.26 17.03 -6.99
N ASP A 31 -17.02 17.43 -8.24
CA ASP A 31 -17.84 17.06 -9.39
C ASP A 31 -17.71 15.57 -9.74
N VAL A 32 -16.49 15.03 -9.77
CA VAL A 32 -16.22 13.64 -10.12
C VAL A 32 -16.78 12.69 -9.05
N ILE A 33 -16.54 12.98 -7.77
CA ILE A 33 -17.03 12.14 -6.66
C ILE A 33 -18.55 12.10 -6.64
N ARG A 34 -19.22 13.25 -6.76
CA ARG A 34 -20.69 13.29 -6.85
C ARG A 34 -21.21 12.51 -8.05
N SER A 35 -20.53 12.56 -9.18
CA SER A 35 -20.92 11.82 -10.39
C SER A 35 -20.77 10.31 -10.22
N ILE A 36 -19.68 9.84 -9.61
CA ILE A 36 -19.47 8.42 -9.28
C ILE A 36 -20.57 7.93 -8.34
N ARG A 37 -20.83 8.64 -7.23
CA ARG A 37 -21.86 8.26 -6.26
C ARG A 37 -23.26 8.28 -6.87
N ALA A 38 -23.57 9.25 -7.73
CA ALA A 38 -24.84 9.27 -8.46
C ALA A 38 -25.01 8.06 -9.39
N ALA A 39 -23.93 7.64 -10.08
CA ALA A 39 -23.94 6.45 -10.91
C ALA A 39 -24.10 5.15 -10.10
N GLN A 40 -23.73 5.16 -8.81
CA GLN A 40 -23.80 4.04 -7.89
C GLN A 40 -25.05 4.04 -6.98
N ALA A 41 -25.94 5.02 -7.06
CA ALA A 41 -27.06 5.21 -6.12
C ALA A 41 -28.04 4.01 -6.01
N GLY A 42 -28.03 3.07 -6.96
CA GLY A 42 -28.82 1.83 -6.91
C GLY A 42 -28.00 0.56 -6.71
N ALA A 43 -26.68 0.67 -6.53
CA ALA A 43 -25.80 -0.46 -6.29
C ALA A 43 -25.87 -0.87 -4.81
N PRO A 44 -25.65 -2.15 -4.49
CA PRO A 44 -25.59 -2.62 -3.09
C PRO A 44 -24.24 -2.32 -2.41
N PHE A 45 -23.41 -1.47 -3.01
CA PHE A 45 -22.05 -1.15 -2.57
C PHE A 45 -21.65 0.26 -2.99
N ASP A 46 -20.65 0.80 -2.31
CA ASP A 46 -19.88 1.96 -2.72
C ASP A 46 -18.44 1.54 -2.99
N THR A 47 -17.83 2.08 -4.04
CA THR A 47 -16.40 1.88 -4.30
C THR A 47 -15.54 2.89 -3.54
N ILE A 48 -14.29 2.53 -3.28
CA ILE A 48 -13.30 3.49 -2.79
C ILE A 48 -13.05 4.56 -3.87
N VAL A 49 -12.90 5.80 -3.47
CA VAL A 49 -12.36 6.89 -4.30
C VAL A 49 -10.96 7.20 -3.78
N ILE A 50 -9.97 7.13 -4.65
CA ILE A 50 -8.58 7.44 -4.32
C ILE A 50 -8.29 8.85 -4.84
N VAL A 51 -7.78 9.72 -3.96
CA VAL A 51 -7.42 11.11 -4.26
C VAL A 51 -5.93 11.32 -4.04
N GLU A 52 -5.27 11.92 -5.03
CA GLU A 52 -3.83 12.14 -4.99
C GLU A 52 -3.49 13.59 -4.61
N PRO A 53 -2.42 13.83 -3.84
CA PRO A 53 -1.84 15.15 -3.74
C PRO A 53 -1.10 15.52 -5.03
N ALA A 54 -1.08 16.82 -5.35
CA ALA A 54 -0.08 17.30 -6.29
C ALA A 54 1.20 17.58 -5.51
N ILE A 55 2.10 16.60 -5.54
CA ILE A 55 3.46 16.76 -5.05
C ILE A 55 4.28 17.28 -6.22
N PRO A 56 4.87 18.49 -6.13
CA PRO A 56 5.72 19.02 -7.17
C PRO A 56 6.92 18.10 -7.34
N SER A 57 6.93 17.35 -8.43
CA SER A 57 8.01 16.42 -8.79
C SER A 57 9.29 17.12 -9.28
N ALA A 58 9.27 18.46 -9.42
CA ALA A 58 10.43 19.22 -9.92
C ALA A 58 10.60 20.65 -9.36
N ASP A 59 9.58 21.24 -8.71
CA ASP A 59 9.64 22.63 -8.24
C ASP A 59 8.85 22.83 -6.95
N VAL A 60 9.53 22.56 -5.82
CA VAL A 60 8.97 22.74 -4.47
C VAL A 60 8.51 24.16 -4.17
N SER A 61 8.94 25.18 -4.94
CA SER A 61 8.47 26.56 -4.77
C SER A 61 7.00 26.74 -5.15
N ARG A 62 6.43 25.79 -5.89
CA ARG A 62 5.00 25.79 -6.27
C ARG A 62 4.09 25.34 -5.14
N GLY A 63 4.65 24.81 -4.06
CA GLY A 63 3.90 24.36 -2.90
C GLY A 63 3.21 23.01 -3.11
N LEU A 64 2.62 22.50 -2.03
CA LEU A 64 1.91 21.23 -1.99
C LEU A 64 0.41 21.48 -2.11
N MET A 65 -0.26 20.76 -3.01
CA MET A 65 -1.72 20.70 -3.05
C MET A 65 -2.17 19.42 -2.39
N ILE A 66 -2.83 19.54 -1.24
CA ILE A 66 -3.39 18.41 -0.51
C ILE A 66 -4.87 18.32 -0.82
N PRO A 67 -5.38 17.17 -1.32
CA PRO A 67 -6.81 16.99 -1.56
C PRO A 67 -7.56 17.04 -0.22
N ASP A 68 -8.63 17.82 -0.19
CA ASP A 68 -9.54 17.86 0.95
C ASP A 68 -10.98 17.61 0.44
N PRO A 69 -11.43 16.34 0.45
CA PRO A 69 -12.78 15.98 0.01
C PRO A 69 -13.88 16.73 0.80
N ALA A 70 -13.66 17.01 2.08
CA ALA A 70 -14.61 17.75 2.90
C ALA A 70 -14.70 19.22 2.44
N ALA A 71 -13.56 19.86 2.14
CA ALA A 71 -13.54 21.19 1.54
C ALA A 71 -14.13 21.21 0.11
N ALA A 72 -14.02 20.11 -0.63
CA ALA A 72 -14.69 19.90 -1.92
C ALA A 72 -16.21 19.63 -1.79
N GLY A 73 -16.75 19.61 -0.57
CA GLY A 73 -18.17 19.45 -0.30
C GLY A 73 -18.70 18.03 -0.47
N VAL A 74 -17.84 17.02 -0.33
CA VAL A 74 -18.20 15.60 -0.41
C VAL A 74 -17.85 14.84 0.87
N SER A 75 -18.48 13.68 1.08
CA SER A 75 -18.17 12.79 2.21
C SER A 75 -16.75 12.23 2.08
N THR A 76 -16.07 12.03 3.21
CA THR A 76 -14.81 11.28 3.30
C THR A 76 -15.03 9.77 3.44
N GLU A 77 -16.28 9.32 3.51
CA GLU A 77 -16.62 7.90 3.52
C GLU A 77 -16.21 7.22 2.20
N ASN A 78 -15.54 6.07 2.30
CA ASN A 78 -14.95 5.36 1.16
C ASN A 78 -14.04 6.27 0.30
N VAL A 79 -13.28 7.16 0.94
CA VAL A 79 -12.19 7.92 0.33
C VAL A 79 -10.86 7.47 0.92
N ALA A 80 -9.82 7.36 0.09
CA ALA A 80 -8.45 7.09 0.49
C ALA A 80 -7.50 8.07 -0.20
N ALA A 81 -6.35 8.33 0.41
CA ALA A 81 -5.25 9.03 -0.26
C ALA A 81 -4.43 8.05 -1.11
N GLY A 82 -4.01 8.49 -2.30
CA GLY A 82 -3.20 7.75 -3.27
C GLY A 82 -1.78 8.28 -3.40
N VAL A 83 -1.05 8.50 -2.29
CA VAL A 83 0.19 9.28 -2.38
C VAL A 83 1.33 8.50 -3.02
N HIS A 84 2.05 9.13 -3.97
CA HIS A 84 3.28 8.58 -4.56
C HIS A 84 4.49 8.97 -3.71
N ASN A 85 5.30 7.99 -3.31
CA ASN A 85 6.52 8.24 -2.54
C ASN A 85 7.77 7.74 -3.28
N TYR A 86 8.36 8.65 -4.06
CA TYR A 86 9.63 8.45 -4.75
C TYR A 86 10.83 9.09 -4.03
N ALA A 87 10.71 9.41 -2.73
CA ALA A 87 11.81 9.97 -1.97
C ALA A 87 13.03 9.03 -2.02
N GLU A 88 14.22 9.61 -2.24
CA GLU A 88 15.50 8.90 -2.45
C GLU A 88 15.58 8.06 -3.76
N SER A 89 14.48 7.81 -4.47
CA SER A 89 14.46 7.09 -5.75
C SER A 89 14.62 7.98 -6.99
N ILE A 90 13.99 9.17 -6.99
CA ILE A 90 14.12 10.16 -8.07
C ILE A 90 14.51 11.54 -7.52
N ASP A 91 15.18 12.31 -8.36
CA ASP A 91 15.47 13.72 -8.09
C ASP A 91 14.19 14.58 -8.18
N GLY A 92 14.20 15.75 -7.52
CA GLY A 92 13.14 16.76 -7.67
C GLY A 92 12.02 16.76 -6.62
N GLY A 93 12.10 15.85 -5.64
CA GLY A 93 11.15 15.78 -4.53
C GLY A 93 11.37 16.81 -3.39
N LEU A 94 10.69 16.58 -2.26
CA LEU A 94 10.70 17.46 -1.08
C LEU A 94 12.02 17.51 -0.30
N GLY A 95 13.04 16.75 -0.71
CA GLY A 95 14.29 16.60 0.05
C GLY A 95 14.11 15.87 1.38
N LEU A 96 13.05 15.08 1.52
CA LEU A 96 12.79 14.20 2.67
C LEU A 96 13.35 12.80 2.40
N THR A 97 13.59 12.03 3.46
CA THR A 97 13.85 10.58 3.35
C THR A 97 12.56 9.83 3.10
N ILE A 98 12.64 8.56 2.69
CA ILE A 98 11.50 7.65 2.54
C ILE A 98 10.58 7.69 3.77
N GLU A 99 11.15 7.48 4.96
CA GLU A 99 10.41 7.44 6.22
C GLU A 99 9.92 8.84 6.65
N GLY A 100 10.63 9.89 6.24
CA GLY A 100 10.22 11.27 6.43
C GLY A 100 8.96 11.59 5.62
N THR A 101 8.92 11.17 4.35
CA THR A 101 7.77 11.33 3.47
C THR A 101 6.58 10.50 3.95
N ASN A 102 6.77 9.23 4.30
CA ASN A 102 5.69 8.40 4.85
C ASN A 102 5.13 8.98 6.15
N ARG A 103 5.98 9.52 7.05
CA ARG A 103 5.50 10.21 8.26
C ARG A 103 4.66 11.45 7.93
N LEU A 104 5.07 12.23 6.93
CA LEU A 104 4.30 13.38 6.47
C LEU A 104 2.92 12.94 5.94
N ILE A 105 2.90 11.90 5.11
CA ILE A 105 1.66 11.33 4.56
C ILE A 105 0.75 10.87 5.70
N ALA A 106 1.28 10.11 6.65
CA ALA A 106 0.50 9.60 7.79
C ALA A 106 -0.11 10.72 8.63
N GLY A 107 0.62 11.81 8.85
CA GLY A 107 0.09 12.98 9.56
C GLY A 107 -1.04 13.65 8.79
N ILE A 108 -0.85 13.88 7.48
CA ILE A 108 -1.87 14.52 6.63
C ILE A 108 -3.14 13.66 6.54
N THR A 109 -3.02 12.36 6.30
CA THR A 109 -4.18 11.49 6.14
C THR A 109 -4.91 11.26 7.46
N ALA A 110 -4.20 11.26 8.59
CA ALA A 110 -4.81 11.28 9.91
C ALA A 110 -5.62 12.57 10.16
N ASP A 111 -5.07 13.74 9.81
CA ASP A 111 -5.77 15.03 9.94
C ASP A 111 -7.03 15.10 9.05
N LEU A 112 -6.98 14.47 7.87
CA LEU A 112 -8.11 14.36 6.94
C LEU A 112 -9.12 13.26 7.33
N GLY A 113 -8.75 12.35 8.23
CA GLY A 113 -9.58 11.22 8.63
C GLY A 113 -9.80 10.18 7.53
N ILE A 114 -8.82 9.98 6.65
CA ILE A 114 -8.86 9.00 5.56
C ILE A 114 -7.64 8.05 5.61
N PRO A 115 -7.74 6.80 5.13
CA PRO A 115 -6.59 5.92 4.98
C PRO A 115 -5.67 6.36 3.83
N ASN A 116 -4.44 5.84 3.82
CA ASN A 116 -3.53 5.92 2.69
C ASN A 116 -3.37 4.54 2.03
N TRP A 117 -3.31 4.53 0.70
CA TRP A 117 -2.80 3.43 -0.11
C TRP A 117 -1.78 4.04 -1.08
N GLY A 118 -0.53 3.59 -1.02
CA GLY A 118 0.54 4.21 -1.82
C GLY A 118 0.31 3.98 -3.31
N GLY A 119 -0.05 5.03 -4.05
CA GLY A 119 -0.38 4.93 -5.47
C GLY A 119 0.79 4.42 -6.31
N GLU A 120 1.98 4.95 -6.04
CA GLU A 120 3.20 4.57 -6.73
C GLU A 120 4.44 4.73 -5.84
N TYR A 121 5.38 3.79 -6.01
CA TYR A 121 6.75 3.87 -5.53
C TYR A 121 7.60 2.88 -6.33
N GLY A 122 8.91 3.07 -6.43
CA GLY A 122 9.77 2.16 -7.18
C GLY A 122 11.21 2.61 -7.27
N TRP A 123 12.08 1.74 -7.78
CA TRP A 123 13.48 2.02 -8.10
C TRP A 123 13.82 1.49 -9.50
N TRP A 124 14.79 2.12 -10.15
CA TRP A 124 15.01 1.99 -11.59
C TRP A 124 16.21 1.11 -11.96
N ASP A 125 16.89 0.55 -10.96
CA ASP A 125 17.99 -0.40 -11.12
C ASP A 125 18.11 -1.34 -9.91
N THR A 126 18.89 -2.42 -10.07
CA THR A 126 19.14 -3.42 -9.03
C THR A 126 20.48 -3.23 -8.32
N SER A 127 21.02 -2.00 -8.30
CA SER A 127 22.24 -1.73 -7.53
C SER A 127 22.00 -1.93 -6.03
N ALA A 128 23.09 -2.22 -5.29
CA ALA A 128 23.01 -2.45 -3.85
C ALA A 128 22.42 -1.24 -3.08
N ALA A 129 22.59 -0.01 -3.59
CA ALA A 129 22.01 1.19 -2.99
C ALA A 129 20.48 1.22 -3.18
N SER A 130 20.01 1.09 -4.43
CA SER A 130 18.57 1.05 -4.76
C SER A 130 17.85 -0.08 -4.02
N LEU A 131 18.46 -1.27 -3.95
CA LEU A 131 17.87 -2.39 -3.20
C LEU A 131 17.87 -2.16 -1.68
N ALA A 132 18.81 -1.38 -1.13
CA ALA A 132 18.80 -1.05 0.30
C ALA A 132 17.66 -0.06 0.62
N GLU A 133 17.40 0.89 -0.27
CA GLU A 133 16.29 1.83 -0.17
C GLU A 133 14.93 1.14 -0.33
N ALA A 134 14.79 0.25 -1.31
CA ALA A 134 13.58 -0.56 -1.49
C ALA A 134 13.23 -1.40 -0.25
N ARG A 135 14.24 -1.97 0.43
CA ARG A 135 14.04 -2.69 1.70
C ARG A 135 13.59 -1.77 2.82
N ARG A 136 14.17 -0.57 2.93
CA ARG A 136 13.73 0.44 3.92
C ARG A 136 12.28 0.82 3.70
N TYR A 137 11.87 1.00 2.44
CA TYR A 137 10.49 1.30 2.09
C TYR A 137 9.54 0.18 2.53
N ALA A 138 9.84 -1.08 2.20
CA ALA A 138 9.02 -2.21 2.60
C ALA A 138 8.82 -2.30 4.13
N VAL A 139 9.89 -2.05 4.91
CA VAL A 139 9.83 -2.02 6.37
C VAL A 139 8.94 -0.88 6.90
N ASP A 140 9.03 0.30 6.29
CA ASP A 140 8.25 1.46 6.73
C ASP A 140 6.78 1.38 6.26
N GLU A 141 6.51 0.75 5.12
CA GLU A 141 5.15 0.39 4.67
C GLU A 141 4.46 -0.56 5.66
N ASP A 142 5.17 -1.61 6.10
CA ASP A 142 4.69 -2.54 7.13
C ASP A 142 4.41 -1.81 8.46
N ARG A 143 5.28 -0.87 8.85
CA ARG A 143 5.12 -0.08 10.08
C ARG A 143 3.82 0.72 10.11
N TYR A 144 3.37 1.24 8.97
CA TYR A 144 2.09 1.95 8.86
C TYR A 144 0.91 1.03 8.52
N ALA A 145 1.16 -0.27 8.31
CA ALA A 145 0.19 -1.22 7.81
C ALA A 145 -0.50 -0.75 6.52
N TRP A 146 0.27 -0.12 5.64
CA TRP A 146 -0.20 0.35 4.34
C TRP A 146 -0.03 -0.73 3.28
N GLY A 147 -0.88 -0.65 2.25
CA GLY A 147 -0.60 -1.26 0.97
C GLY A 147 -0.17 -0.19 -0.03
N GLY A 148 0.26 -0.63 -1.20
CA GLY A 148 0.52 0.25 -2.33
C GLY A 148 0.74 -0.52 -3.63
N ALA A 149 1.17 0.20 -4.67
CA ALA A 149 1.55 -0.37 -5.94
C ALA A 149 2.97 0.03 -6.34
N TRP A 150 3.78 -0.98 -6.65
CA TRP A 150 5.10 -0.80 -7.25
C TRP A 150 4.96 -0.28 -8.69
N TRP A 151 5.66 0.81 -8.99
CA TRP A 151 5.85 1.31 -10.34
C TRP A 151 7.14 0.74 -10.94
N GLN A 152 7.07 -0.17 -11.90
CA GLN A 152 5.87 -0.76 -12.49
C GLN A 152 6.06 -2.24 -12.81
N TRP A 153 4.96 -2.91 -13.18
CA TRP A 153 5.01 -4.32 -13.56
C TRP A 153 5.94 -4.55 -14.75
N ARG A 154 5.85 -3.70 -15.79
CA ARG A 154 6.59 -3.83 -17.05
C ARG A 154 6.63 -2.47 -17.75
N GLN A 155 7.76 -2.10 -18.34
CA GLN A 155 7.88 -0.91 -19.20
C GLN A 155 8.34 -1.29 -20.60
N SER A 156 7.54 -0.95 -21.61
CA SER A 156 7.86 -1.23 -23.02
C SER A 156 9.00 -0.35 -23.56
N CYS A 157 9.69 -0.83 -24.59
CA CYS A 157 10.81 -0.09 -25.23
C CYS A 157 10.38 1.20 -25.92
N GLY A 158 9.12 1.30 -26.34
CA GLY A 158 8.54 2.51 -26.92
C GLY A 158 7.86 3.43 -25.90
N ASP A 159 7.96 3.10 -24.61
CA ASP A 159 7.41 3.91 -23.53
C ASP A 159 8.08 5.30 -23.48
N PRO A 160 7.32 6.40 -23.28
CA PRO A 160 7.87 7.76 -23.21
C PRO A 160 8.98 7.94 -22.17
N HIS A 161 8.99 7.15 -21.09
CA HIS A 161 10.05 7.18 -20.07
C HIS A 161 11.36 6.53 -20.55
N HIS A 162 11.29 5.70 -21.60
CA HIS A 162 12.45 4.99 -22.14
C HIS A 162 12.98 5.64 -23.42
N VAL A 163 12.11 6.21 -24.26
CA VAL A 163 12.53 6.84 -25.52
C VAL A 163 13.08 8.24 -25.32
N GLN A 164 13.98 8.66 -26.21
CA GLN A 164 14.59 9.99 -26.20
C GLN A 164 14.50 10.67 -27.57
N TRP A 165 14.51 12.00 -27.59
CA TRP A 165 14.61 12.76 -28.82
C TRP A 165 16.07 12.92 -29.23
N SER A 166 16.45 12.36 -30.37
CA SER A 166 17.81 12.46 -30.92
C SER A 166 17.78 12.65 -32.43
N GLY A 167 18.52 13.65 -32.92
CA GLY A 167 18.64 13.91 -34.36
C GLY A 167 17.33 14.23 -35.09
N GLY A 168 16.31 14.73 -34.38
CA GLY A 168 14.98 15.00 -34.96
C GLY A 168 14.06 13.77 -35.04
N THR A 169 14.43 12.68 -34.36
CA THR A 169 13.65 11.44 -34.30
C THR A 169 13.53 10.93 -32.87
N VAL A 170 12.44 10.22 -32.57
CA VAL A 170 12.31 9.44 -31.34
C VAL A 170 13.17 8.19 -31.51
N VAL A 171 14.09 7.95 -30.58
CA VAL A 171 14.92 6.74 -30.56
C VAL A 171 14.70 6.00 -29.24
N ALA A 172 14.48 4.69 -29.33
CA ALA A 172 14.49 3.80 -28.17
C ALA A 172 15.94 3.36 -27.89
N PRO A 173 16.37 3.36 -26.63
CA PRO A 173 17.59 2.69 -26.20
C PRO A 173 17.60 1.19 -26.57
N ALA A 174 18.79 0.58 -26.59
CA ALA A 174 18.99 -0.83 -26.94
C ALA A 174 19.39 -1.70 -25.74
N ASP A 175 19.37 -1.14 -24.54
CA ASP A 175 19.59 -1.81 -23.27
C ASP A 175 18.32 -2.54 -22.79
N VAL A 176 18.44 -3.15 -21.62
CA VAL A 176 17.34 -3.86 -20.98
C VAL A 176 16.52 -2.85 -20.18
N SER A 177 15.22 -2.81 -20.44
CA SER A 177 14.25 -2.13 -19.59
C SER A 177 14.05 -2.96 -18.31
N THR A 178 14.60 -2.49 -17.19
CA THR A 178 14.56 -3.18 -15.88
C THR A 178 13.46 -2.59 -15.02
N HIS A 179 12.39 -3.36 -14.84
CA HIS A 179 11.27 -3.09 -13.91
C HIS A 179 10.96 -4.39 -13.17
N LEU A 180 9.75 -4.62 -12.65
CA LEU A 180 9.44 -5.92 -12.04
C LEU A 180 9.60 -7.09 -13.04
N ASN A 181 9.35 -6.82 -14.32
CA ASN A 181 9.68 -7.69 -15.45
C ASN A 181 10.65 -6.99 -16.41
N LYS A 182 11.66 -7.72 -16.89
CA LYS A 182 12.70 -7.23 -17.79
C LYS A 182 12.32 -7.42 -19.25
N LEU A 183 12.59 -6.40 -20.07
CA LEU A 183 12.47 -6.49 -21.53
C LEU A 183 13.78 -6.11 -22.21
N GLN A 184 14.21 -6.89 -23.20
CA GLN A 184 15.24 -6.47 -24.13
C GLN A 184 14.66 -5.45 -25.12
N CYS A 185 15.36 -4.33 -25.30
CA CYS A 185 15.05 -3.35 -26.33
C CYS A 185 15.94 -3.50 -27.57
N PRO A 186 15.43 -3.15 -28.77
CA PRO A 186 14.19 -2.41 -29.03
C PRO A 186 12.93 -3.28 -29.24
N ASP A 187 13.03 -4.60 -29.25
CA ASP A 187 11.97 -5.49 -29.74
C ASP A 187 10.94 -5.91 -28.67
N ASN A 188 11.14 -5.53 -27.40
CA ASN A 188 10.34 -5.97 -26.25
C ASN A 188 10.43 -7.48 -25.99
N THR A 189 11.54 -8.13 -26.35
CA THR A 189 11.75 -9.54 -25.99
C THR A 189 11.77 -9.71 -24.47
N GLU A 190 10.92 -10.59 -23.94
CA GLU A 190 10.82 -10.85 -22.50
C GLU A 190 12.06 -11.58 -21.98
N LEU A 191 12.65 -11.06 -20.90
CA LEU A 191 13.85 -11.62 -20.26
C LEU A 191 13.58 -12.22 -18.88
N GLY A 192 12.30 -12.37 -18.52
CA GLY A 192 11.85 -12.84 -17.22
C GLY A 192 11.74 -11.73 -16.17
N GLN A 193 11.53 -12.14 -14.93
CA GLN A 193 11.32 -11.24 -13.79
C GLN A 193 12.64 -10.70 -13.23
N THR A 194 12.55 -9.60 -12.46
CA THR A 194 13.65 -9.06 -11.68
C THR A 194 13.61 -9.65 -10.28
N ASP A 195 14.31 -10.77 -10.11
CA ASP A 195 14.35 -11.53 -8.87
C ASP A 195 14.75 -10.65 -7.67
N GLU A 196 15.68 -9.69 -7.87
CA GLU A 196 16.13 -8.80 -6.79
C GLU A 196 15.04 -7.90 -6.22
N PHE A 197 14.05 -7.51 -7.05
CA PHE A 197 12.87 -6.77 -6.58
C PHE A 197 11.83 -7.73 -6.00
N LEU A 198 11.63 -8.90 -6.61
CA LEU A 198 10.70 -9.90 -6.11
C LEU A 198 11.09 -10.45 -4.73
N ASP A 199 12.38 -10.56 -4.43
CA ASP A 199 12.88 -10.94 -3.11
C ASP A 199 12.39 -9.97 -2.02
N ILE A 200 12.14 -8.70 -2.37
CA ILE A 200 11.65 -7.66 -1.43
C ILE A 200 10.11 -7.60 -1.45
N LEU A 201 9.52 -7.54 -2.65
CA LEU A 201 8.08 -7.34 -2.84
C LEU A 201 7.27 -8.61 -2.57
N GLY A 202 7.88 -9.78 -2.68
CA GLY A 202 7.28 -11.08 -2.39
C GLY A 202 7.19 -11.44 -0.91
N ARG A 203 7.56 -10.51 -0.01
CA ARG A 203 7.52 -10.70 1.45
C ARG A 203 6.13 -11.09 1.95
N GLY A 204 6.07 -11.75 3.12
CA GLY A 204 4.80 -12.17 3.71
C GLY A 204 3.96 -10.98 4.19
N TYR A 205 2.64 -11.04 4.04
CA TYR A 205 1.74 -9.96 4.49
C TYR A 205 0.31 -10.47 4.75
N PRO A 206 -0.47 -9.80 5.62
CA PRO A 206 -1.89 -10.09 5.76
C PRO A 206 -2.67 -9.53 4.56
N ARG A 207 -3.37 -10.41 3.85
CA ARG A 207 -4.32 -10.04 2.77
C ARG A 207 -5.64 -9.52 3.34
N ALA A 208 -6.06 -10.02 4.50
CA ALA A 208 -7.25 -9.58 5.21
C ALA A 208 -7.05 -9.74 6.72
N THR A 209 -7.40 -8.72 7.50
CA THR A 209 -7.21 -8.69 8.97
C THR A 209 -8.50 -8.21 9.66
N PRO A 210 -9.17 -9.06 10.45
CA PRO A 210 -10.27 -8.62 11.29
C PRO A 210 -9.80 -7.63 12.39
N GLY A 211 -10.35 -6.42 12.39
CA GLY A 211 -9.99 -5.40 13.39
C GLY A 211 -8.90 -4.46 12.89
N THR A 212 -8.08 -3.96 13.82
CA THR A 212 -7.01 -2.98 13.53
C THR A 212 -5.64 -3.62 13.73
N ILE A 213 -4.74 -3.47 12.77
CA ILE A 213 -3.34 -3.92 12.90
C ILE A 213 -2.63 -3.01 13.90
N ASP A 214 -2.12 -3.60 14.98
CA ASP A 214 -1.31 -2.91 15.99
C ASP A 214 0.18 -2.99 15.65
N GLU A 215 0.59 -4.07 14.97
CA GLU A 215 1.97 -4.31 14.57
C GLU A 215 2.02 -5.26 13.38
N LEU A 216 2.76 -4.86 12.34
CA LEU A 216 3.11 -5.69 11.20
C LEU A 216 4.61 -5.62 10.98
N ARG A 217 5.24 -6.78 10.85
CA ARG A 217 6.66 -6.91 10.49
C ARG A 217 6.83 -8.07 9.52
N SER A 218 7.34 -7.82 8.33
CA SER A 218 7.80 -8.87 7.42
C SER A 218 9.27 -8.67 7.06
N ASP A 219 10.07 -9.71 7.25
CA ASP A 219 11.47 -9.72 6.85
C ASP A 219 11.65 -10.55 5.57
N PRO A 220 11.87 -9.92 4.40
CA PRO A 220 12.10 -10.65 3.16
C PRO A 220 13.35 -11.54 3.18
N ALA A 221 14.35 -11.24 4.01
CA ALA A 221 15.59 -12.01 4.04
C ALA A 221 15.44 -13.35 4.78
N THR A 222 14.57 -13.38 5.80
CA THR A 222 14.34 -14.56 6.63
C THR A 222 12.99 -15.22 6.39
N GLY A 223 12.06 -14.56 5.69
CA GLY A 223 10.69 -15.05 5.53
C GLY A 223 9.84 -14.95 6.81
N TYR A 224 10.37 -14.35 7.87
CA TYR A 224 9.65 -14.18 9.13
C TYR A 224 8.58 -13.10 9.00
N LEU A 225 7.44 -13.37 9.63
CA LEU A 225 6.28 -12.48 9.61
C LEU A 225 5.68 -12.42 11.01
N LYS A 226 5.24 -11.23 11.41
CA LYS A 226 4.35 -11.01 12.55
C LYS A 226 3.18 -10.15 12.13
N VAL A 227 1.97 -10.60 12.44
CA VAL A 227 0.74 -9.81 12.38
C VAL A 227 0.14 -9.80 13.77
N LYS A 228 0.04 -8.63 14.41
CA LYS A 228 -0.70 -8.43 15.66
C LYS A 228 -1.80 -7.43 15.42
N ALA A 229 -3.00 -7.76 15.88
CA ALA A 229 -4.18 -6.93 15.68
C ALA A 229 -5.13 -7.03 16.87
N THR A 230 -5.99 -6.02 17.00
CA THR A 230 -7.02 -5.95 18.03
C THR A 230 -8.40 -5.87 17.38
N VAL A 231 -9.34 -6.68 17.87
CA VAL A 231 -10.72 -6.73 17.38
C VAL A 231 -11.73 -6.58 18.52
N GLY A 232 -12.82 -5.83 18.27
CA GLY A 232 -13.90 -5.63 19.24
C GLY A 232 -14.90 -6.79 19.34
N VAL A 233 -14.91 -7.69 18.35
CA VAL A 233 -15.83 -8.84 18.27
C VAL A 233 -15.08 -10.08 17.78
N ALA A 234 -15.43 -11.24 18.33
CA ALA A 234 -14.91 -12.51 17.83
C ALA A 234 -15.44 -12.82 16.42
N GLY A 235 -14.76 -13.73 15.73
CA GLY A 235 -15.08 -14.10 14.36
C GLY A 235 -14.32 -13.25 13.34
N GLY A 236 -14.70 -13.37 12.07
CA GLY A 236 -13.88 -12.92 10.96
C GLY A 236 -12.73 -13.91 10.68
N GLU A 237 -12.12 -13.74 9.51
CA GLU A 237 -11.05 -14.60 9.02
C GLU A 237 -9.83 -13.74 8.72
N LEU A 238 -8.72 -14.07 9.39
CA LEU A 238 -7.39 -13.61 9.05
C LEU A 238 -6.94 -14.41 7.83
N VAL A 239 -6.43 -13.73 6.80
CA VAL A 239 -5.85 -14.33 5.60
C VAL A 239 -4.45 -13.76 5.42
N VAL A 240 -3.44 -14.62 5.40
CA VAL A 240 -2.02 -14.25 5.30
C VAL A 240 -1.39 -14.94 4.11
N TRP A 241 -0.59 -14.19 3.34
CA TRP A 241 0.33 -14.73 2.35
C TRP A 241 1.74 -14.82 2.92
N THR A 242 2.47 -15.88 2.57
CA THR A 242 3.92 -15.97 2.80
C THR A 242 4.61 -16.71 1.65
N PRO A 243 5.82 -16.29 1.25
CA PRO A 243 6.61 -17.01 0.24
C PRO A 243 7.26 -18.29 0.78
N THR A 244 7.22 -18.51 2.10
CA THR A 244 7.92 -19.63 2.74
C THR A 244 7.10 -20.92 2.67
N THR A 245 7.77 -22.06 2.67
CA THR A 245 7.14 -23.37 2.84
C THR A 245 6.92 -23.68 4.32
N ALA A 246 6.12 -24.72 4.61
CA ALA A 246 5.94 -25.24 5.96
C ALA A 246 7.14 -26.10 6.41
N ASP A 247 8.22 -25.43 6.82
CA ASP A 247 9.43 -26.06 7.36
C ASP A 247 9.65 -25.72 8.85
N PRO A 248 10.65 -26.32 9.52
CA PRO A 248 10.89 -26.08 10.94
C PRO A 248 11.26 -24.64 11.32
N GLU A 249 11.82 -23.84 10.40
CA GLU A 249 12.18 -22.44 10.65
C GLU A 249 10.98 -21.50 10.44
N HIS A 250 9.99 -21.92 9.65
CA HIS A 250 8.81 -21.14 9.27
C HIS A 250 7.49 -21.72 9.79
N GLN A 251 7.49 -22.25 11.01
CA GLN A 251 6.25 -22.75 11.62
C GLN A 251 5.26 -21.61 11.89
N VAL A 252 3.97 -21.90 11.73
CA VAL A 252 2.90 -20.96 12.07
C VAL A 252 2.62 -21.04 13.57
N ASN A 253 2.84 -19.93 14.27
CA ASN A 253 2.51 -19.77 15.67
C ASN A 253 1.38 -18.77 15.82
N VAL A 254 0.44 -19.00 16.75
CA VAL A 254 -0.73 -18.13 16.90
C VAL A 254 -1.09 -17.87 18.37
N HIS A 255 -1.72 -16.72 18.59
CA HIS A 255 -2.37 -16.34 19.84
C HIS A 255 -3.75 -15.77 19.55
N GLY A 256 -4.78 -16.19 20.28
CA GLY A 256 -6.16 -15.67 20.10
C GLY A 256 -6.85 -16.12 18.81
N LEU A 257 -6.21 -16.98 18.02
CA LEU A 257 -6.73 -17.53 16.77
C LEU A 257 -7.08 -19.02 16.90
N THR A 258 -8.09 -19.44 16.14
CA THR A 258 -8.54 -20.84 16.02
C THR A 258 -8.62 -21.23 14.55
N ASP A 259 -8.84 -22.52 14.28
CA ASP A 259 -9.05 -23.05 12.91
C ASP A 259 -7.96 -22.63 11.93
N VAL A 260 -6.69 -22.72 12.37
CA VAL A 260 -5.53 -22.37 11.53
C VAL A 260 -5.38 -23.43 10.44
N VAL A 261 -5.40 -23.00 9.18
CA VAL A 261 -5.22 -23.86 8.01
C VAL A 261 -4.17 -23.25 7.09
N GLU A 262 -3.25 -24.08 6.62
CA GLU A 262 -2.22 -23.72 5.65
C GLU A 262 -2.55 -24.32 4.29
N HIS A 263 -2.54 -23.50 3.24
CA HIS A 263 -2.82 -23.88 1.86
C HIS A 263 -1.59 -23.59 1.01
N GLU A 264 -0.87 -24.65 0.63
CA GLU A 264 0.21 -24.54 -0.36
C GLU A 264 -0.36 -24.07 -1.71
N VAL A 265 0.28 -23.07 -2.30
CA VAL A 265 -0.04 -22.53 -3.62
C VAL A 265 1.26 -22.29 -4.40
N GLU A 266 1.16 -21.87 -5.65
CA GLU A 266 2.36 -21.52 -6.40
C GLU A 266 3.09 -20.34 -5.75
N GLY A 267 4.40 -20.51 -5.51
CA GLY A 267 5.27 -19.49 -4.93
C GLY A 267 5.27 -19.38 -3.40
N GLY A 268 4.47 -20.17 -2.67
CA GLY A 268 4.36 -20.05 -1.22
C GLY A 268 3.07 -20.67 -0.66
N ARG A 269 2.50 -20.08 0.39
CA ARG A 269 1.27 -20.56 1.02
C ARG A 269 0.36 -19.45 1.52
N ILE A 270 -0.93 -19.75 1.53
CA ILE A 270 -1.98 -18.93 2.15
C ILE A 270 -2.35 -19.56 3.49
N ILE A 271 -2.30 -18.77 4.55
CA ILE A 271 -2.69 -19.18 5.89
C ILE A 271 -4.01 -18.51 6.25
N THR A 272 -4.99 -19.29 6.65
CA THR A 272 -6.28 -18.79 7.16
C THR A 272 -6.42 -19.12 8.64
N ALA A 273 -7.06 -18.22 9.40
CA ALA A 273 -7.37 -18.45 10.81
C ALA A 273 -8.59 -17.63 11.23
N ARG A 274 -9.35 -18.10 12.22
CA ARG A 274 -10.50 -17.37 12.78
C ARG A 274 -10.12 -16.69 14.10
N VAL A 275 -10.65 -15.49 14.33
CA VAL A 275 -10.45 -14.82 15.62
C VAL A 275 -11.37 -15.44 16.67
N GLY A 276 -10.77 -16.06 17.68
CA GLY A 276 -11.51 -16.86 18.66
C GLY A 276 -12.28 -16.05 19.69
N ALA A 277 -11.81 -14.83 20.01
CA ALA A 277 -12.39 -13.95 21.03
C ALA A 277 -12.11 -12.47 20.71
N PRO A 278 -12.90 -11.52 21.25
CA PRO A 278 -12.53 -10.11 21.23
C PRO A 278 -11.21 -9.88 21.98
N GLY A 279 -10.45 -8.86 21.57
CA GLY A 279 -9.16 -8.51 22.14
C GLY A 279 -8.03 -8.62 21.11
N THR A 280 -6.81 -8.71 21.62
CA THR A 280 -5.61 -8.84 20.79
C THR A 280 -5.40 -10.28 20.37
N TYR A 281 -5.07 -10.47 19.09
CA TYR A 281 -4.60 -11.73 18.54
C TYR A 281 -3.32 -11.50 17.75
N ALA A 282 -2.57 -12.58 17.52
CA ALA A 282 -1.37 -12.50 16.70
C ALA A 282 -1.10 -13.80 15.96
N LEU A 283 -0.43 -13.67 14.83
CA LEU A 283 0.13 -14.75 14.03
C LEU A 283 1.60 -14.44 13.78
N TRP A 284 2.45 -15.44 13.97
CA TRP A 284 3.86 -15.42 13.59
C TRP A 284 4.14 -16.53 12.57
N ILE A 285 5.04 -16.24 11.64
CA ILE A 285 5.75 -17.23 10.85
C ILE A 285 7.19 -17.19 11.34
N GLY A 286 7.64 -18.32 11.90
CA GLY A 286 8.88 -18.39 12.67
C GLY A 286 8.64 -18.27 14.18
N GLU A 287 9.74 -18.14 14.94
CA GLU A 287 9.71 -18.10 16.40
C GLU A 287 8.98 -16.86 16.93
N PRO A 288 8.02 -17.02 17.86
CA PRO A 288 7.38 -15.88 18.52
C PRO A 288 8.41 -15.04 19.27
N ASP A 289 8.29 -13.72 19.14
CA ASP A 289 9.21 -12.76 19.76
C ASP A 289 8.59 -11.97 20.93
N GLU A 290 7.35 -12.30 21.28
CA GLU A 290 6.66 -11.78 22.46
C GLU A 290 5.76 -12.87 23.08
N ASP A 291 5.60 -12.82 24.40
CA ASP A 291 4.67 -13.68 25.12
C ASP A 291 3.35 -12.95 25.39
N LEU A 292 2.32 -13.27 24.59
CA LEU A 292 0.98 -12.71 24.75
C LEU A 292 0.12 -13.48 25.78
N THR A 293 0.65 -14.52 26.44
CA THR A 293 -0.08 -15.25 27.49
C THR A 293 -0.15 -14.49 28.81
N ALA A 294 0.70 -13.47 29.00
CA ALA A 294 0.63 -12.57 30.13
C ALA A 294 -0.57 -11.61 29.98
N THR A 295 -1.57 -11.76 30.84
CA THR A 295 -2.67 -10.81 30.96
C THR A 295 -2.07 -9.45 31.32
N THR A 296 -1.89 -8.58 30.31
CA THR A 296 -1.33 -7.25 30.55
C THR A 296 -2.42 -6.42 31.21
N THR A 297 -2.40 -6.42 32.54
CA THR A 297 -3.15 -5.46 33.36
C THR A 297 -2.78 -4.07 32.86
N THR A 298 -3.79 -3.33 32.41
CA THR A 298 -3.71 -1.97 31.88
C THR A 298 -2.85 -1.06 32.76
N GLY A 299 -1.63 -0.80 32.31
CA GLY A 299 -0.82 0.33 32.79
C GLY A 299 -1.34 1.60 32.12
N THR A 300 -1.89 2.51 32.92
CA THR A 300 -2.39 3.80 32.46
C THR A 300 -1.23 4.63 31.91
N LEU A 301 -1.21 4.88 30.59
CA LEU A 301 -0.45 6.00 30.02
C LEU A 301 -1.23 7.31 30.24
N PRO A 302 -0.57 8.47 30.42
CA PRO A 302 -1.26 9.75 30.55
C PRO A 302 -1.96 10.09 29.23
N SER A 303 -3.22 10.50 29.34
CA SER A 303 -4.03 10.96 28.22
C SER A 303 -3.47 12.24 27.61
N ASP A 304 -3.30 12.27 26.29
CA ASP A 304 -3.57 13.47 25.52
C ASP A 304 -4.32 13.07 24.23
N SER A 305 -5.59 13.48 24.21
CA SER A 305 -6.59 13.48 23.12
C SER A 305 -7.19 12.15 22.64
N PRO A 306 -8.52 12.06 22.50
CA PRO A 306 -9.21 10.85 22.04
C PRO A 306 -9.10 10.71 20.51
N ALA A 307 -8.73 9.52 20.05
CA ALA A 307 -8.91 9.12 18.66
C ALA A 307 -10.42 9.09 18.32
N PRO A 308 -10.82 9.49 17.10
CA PRO A 308 -12.20 9.32 16.66
C PRO A 308 -12.54 7.83 16.55
N GLU A 309 -13.80 7.51 16.85
CA GLU A 309 -14.37 6.18 16.69
C GLU A 309 -14.34 5.79 15.20
N PRO A 310 -13.76 4.63 14.82
CA PRO A 310 -13.76 4.21 13.42
C PRO A 310 -15.18 3.90 12.94
N PRO A 311 -15.51 4.18 11.67
CA PRO A 311 -16.81 3.81 11.11
C PRO A 311 -16.98 2.29 11.12
N SER A 312 -18.20 1.86 11.47
CA SER A 312 -18.63 0.46 11.47
C SER A 312 -18.63 -0.09 10.04
N ALA A 313 -17.58 -0.81 9.65
CA ALA A 313 -17.59 -1.62 8.44
C ALA A 313 -18.30 -2.96 8.69
N VAL A 314 -19.34 -3.25 7.91
CA VAL A 314 -20.00 -4.57 7.91
C VAL A 314 -19.17 -5.50 7.01
N PRO A 315 -18.70 -6.66 7.50
CA PRO A 315 -17.93 -7.60 6.68
C PRO A 315 -18.76 -8.11 5.50
N VAL A 316 -18.22 -8.02 4.29
CA VAL A 316 -18.73 -8.75 3.13
C VAL A 316 -18.15 -10.16 3.18
N ALA A 317 -19.01 -11.18 3.20
CA ALA A 317 -18.57 -12.56 3.17
C ALA A 317 -17.80 -12.85 1.85
N GLY A 318 -16.61 -13.43 1.97
CA GLY A 318 -15.85 -13.91 0.82
C GLY A 318 -16.61 -15.00 0.06
N ASP A 319 -16.60 -14.94 -1.27
CA ASP A 319 -17.17 -15.96 -2.13
C ASP A 319 -16.18 -17.12 -2.26
N ALA A 320 -16.61 -18.34 -1.91
CA ALA A 320 -15.79 -19.56 -1.91
C ALA A 320 -15.46 -20.07 -3.34
N GLY A 321 -15.84 -19.32 -4.38
CA GLY A 321 -15.65 -19.67 -5.78
C GLY A 321 -14.40 -19.09 -6.46
N TYR A 322 -13.52 -18.38 -5.75
CA TYR A 322 -12.35 -17.77 -6.39
C TYR A 322 -11.26 -18.83 -6.65
N THR A 323 -11.17 -19.28 -7.90
CA THR A 323 -10.00 -19.97 -8.45
C THR A 323 -9.28 -19.00 -9.39
N GLY A 324 -8.36 -18.23 -8.83
CA GLY A 324 -7.43 -17.36 -9.55
C GLY A 324 -6.08 -17.41 -8.88
#